data_AF-A0A3B8Q3E5-F1
#
_entry.id   AF-A0A3B8Q3E5-F1
#
_cell.length_a   1.000
_cell.length_b   1.000
_cell.length_c   1.000
_cell.angle_alpha   90.00
_cell.angle_beta   90.00
_cell.angle_gamma   90.00
#
_symmetry.space_group_name_H-M   'P 1'
#
loop_
_entity.id
_entity.type
_entity.pdbx_description
1 polymer ?
#
loop_
_entity_poly.entity_id
_entity_poly.type
_entity_poly.pdbx_seq_one_letter_code
_entity_poly.pdbx_strand_id
1 'polypeptide(L)'
;MRRVFVRNDKACLCAALDLLGEIRDTRLPDDAVQFIKSAAEHPDPKVELWEGERPHYGGDMLTYGINTVRGHAAGTIRDLIFHDAAYSADFSGAIERLVADPSLAVRSVVASTLVAVASHEASTALRLMERLVQSDDRLLATSHVLDFLQRGLREHFTQIAPTLERMLKSSHDEVKKQGAKLACLARLYYDSADYLAEMALSGNESCRLGACEVARSNVLHPDCRAWCEPVLLGFFRDESAAVRKQAAGCFWHHWHSPETPLTEHEPFIRSFLESPAFADEPSFLLHALEDTRQRVPNVTLDVCEAFIVRCGEQARDIRTSLAADEPTIGKLIFAAYAQLQATAHQKRALDVIDQLALAGFRSASGHLSEFDR
;
A
#
# COMPACT_ATOMS: atom_id res chain seq x y z
N MET A 1 -19.94 -23.66 37.00
CA MET A 1 -19.76 -23.82 35.54
C MET A 1 -20.70 -22.86 34.82
N ARG A 2 -20.17 -21.91 34.05
CA ARG A 2 -20.99 -20.92 33.33
C ARG A 2 -21.76 -21.61 32.21
N ARG A 3 -23.08 -21.39 32.11
CA ARG A 3 -23.95 -22.09 31.15
C ARG A 3 -23.53 -21.94 29.69
N VAL A 4 -22.91 -20.81 29.35
CA VAL A 4 -22.46 -20.52 27.98
C VAL A 4 -21.28 -21.40 27.55
N PHE A 5 -20.42 -21.82 28.49
CA PHE A 5 -19.24 -22.65 28.21
C PHE A 5 -19.57 -24.10 27.82
N VAL A 6 -20.83 -24.51 27.97
CA VAL A 6 -21.31 -25.87 27.67
C VAL A 6 -22.13 -25.90 26.36
N ARG A 7 -22.29 -24.76 25.68
CA ARG A 7 -23.02 -24.69 24.40
C ARG A 7 -22.08 -24.96 23.24
N ASN A 8 -22.53 -25.76 22.27
CA ASN A 8 -21.81 -26.03 21.01
C ASN A 8 -22.26 -25.13 19.85
N ASP A 9 -23.01 -24.06 20.15
CA ASP A 9 -23.45 -23.11 19.13
C ASP A 9 -22.32 -22.13 18.80
N LYS A 10 -21.92 -22.05 17.53
CA LYS A 10 -20.80 -21.24 17.06
C LYS A 10 -20.97 -19.76 17.45
N ALA A 11 -22.14 -19.18 17.21
CA ALA A 11 -22.37 -17.77 17.50
C ALA A 11 -22.28 -17.48 19.01
N CYS A 12 -22.84 -18.36 19.85
CA CYS A 12 -22.70 -18.26 21.30
C CYS A 12 -21.24 -18.36 21.77
N LEU A 13 -20.45 -19.26 21.17
CA LEU A 13 -19.04 -19.43 21.50
C LEU A 13 -18.23 -18.19 21.12
N CYS A 14 -18.39 -17.69 19.90
CA CYS A 14 -17.73 -16.46 19.42
C CYS A 14 -18.08 -15.26 20.30
N ALA A 15 -19.37 -15.04 20.60
CA ALA A 15 -19.79 -13.93 21.45
C ALA A 15 -19.25 -14.04 22.89
N ALA A 16 -19.11 -15.26 23.43
CA ALA A 16 -18.50 -15.47 24.74
C ALA A 16 -17.00 -15.18 24.73
N LEU A 17 -16.30 -15.52 23.65
CA LEU A 17 -14.88 -15.22 23.46
C LEU A 17 -14.64 -13.71 23.37
N ASP A 18 -15.42 -13.00 22.55
CA ASP A 18 -15.32 -11.54 22.42
C ASP A 18 -15.51 -10.84 23.77
N LEU A 19 -16.56 -11.23 24.51
CA LEU A 19 -16.81 -10.69 25.85
C LEU A 19 -15.64 -10.94 26.80
N LEU A 20 -15.00 -12.12 26.76
CA LEU A 20 -13.86 -12.42 27.62
C LEU A 20 -12.62 -11.59 27.25
N GLY A 21 -12.41 -11.32 25.96
CA GLY A 21 -11.30 -10.48 25.49
C GLY A 21 -11.42 -9.01 25.90
N GLU A 22 -12.64 -8.54 26.16
CA GLU A 22 -12.90 -7.17 26.63
C GLU A 22 -12.71 -6.97 28.14
N ILE A 23 -12.56 -8.03 28.93
CA ILE A 23 -12.38 -7.92 30.38
C ILE A 23 -10.95 -7.48 30.69
N ARG A 24 -10.80 -6.21 31.09
CA ARG A 24 -9.49 -5.56 31.38
C ARG A 24 -9.25 -5.27 32.85
N ASP A 25 -10.30 -5.09 33.63
CA ASP A 25 -10.21 -4.59 35.01
C ASP A 25 -9.74 -5.65 36.02
N THR A 26 -9.86 -6.94 35.65
CA THR A 26 -9.52 -8.07 36.52
C THR A 26 -8.97 -9.23 35.71
N ARG A 27 -8.06 -10.01 36.30
CA ARG A 27 -7.62 -11.27 35.69
C ARG A 27 -8.78 -12.23 35.53
N LEU A 28 -8.82 -12.93 34.40
CA LEU A 28 -9.83 -13.94 34.13
C LEU A 28 -9.69 -15.10 35.12
N PRO A 29 -10.80 -15.62 35.65
CA PRO A 29 -10.76 -16.83 36.45
C PRO A 29 -10.38 -18.05 35.62
N ASP A 30 -9.85 -19.08 36.27
CA ASP A 30 -9.34 -20.28 35.62
C ASP A 30 -10.35 -20.95 34.68
N ASP A 31 -11.64 -20.96 35.01
CA ASP A 31 -12.67 -21.56 34.17
C ASP A 31 -12.83 -20.84 32.82
N ALA A 32 -12.64 -19.51 32.79
CA ALA A 32 -12.64 -18.72 31.57
C ALA A 32 -11.36 -18.94 30.75
N VAL A 33 -10.20 -19.03 31.39
CA VAL A 33 -8.93 -19.37 30.73
C VAL A 33 -9.02 -20.75 30.09
N GLN A 34 -9.56 -21.75 30.80
CA GLN A 34 -9.76 -23.09 30.25
C GLN A 34 -10.76 -23.11 29.10
N PHE A 35 -11.85 -22.32 29.19
CA PHE A 35 -12.80 -22.19 28.08
C PHE A 35 -12.14 -21.68 26.80
N ILE A 36 -11.31 -20.63 26.89
CA ILE A 36 -10.58 -20.09 25.72
C ILE A 36 -9.63 -21.15 25.14
N LYS A 37 -8.91 -21.90 25.99
CA LYS A 37 -8.06 -23.01 25.56
C LYS A 37 -8.82 -24.10 24.82
N SER A 38 -10.01 -24.47 25.31
CA SER A 38 -10.88 -25.44 24.63
C SER A 38 -11.41 -24.89 23.31
N ALA A 39 -11.75 -23.60 23.23
CA ALA A 39 -12.19 -22.97 21.99
C ALA A 39 -11.09 -22.94 20.91
N ALA A 40 -9.83 -22.79 21.31
CA ALA A 40 -8.67 -22.90 20.41
C ALA A 40 -8.48 -24.31 19.82
N GLU A 41 -9.18 -25.33 20.34
CA GLU A 41 -9.20 -26.71 19.84
C GLU A 41 -10.53 -27.07 19.17
N HIS A 42 -11.44 -26.11 19.03
CA HIS A 42 -12.77 -26.37 18.53
C HIS A 42 -12.73 -26.91 17.08
N PRO A 43 -13.64 -27.82 16.67
CA PRO A 43 -13.65 -28.36 15.30
C PRO A 43 -13.87 -27.32 14.18
N ASP A 44 -14.29 -26.09 14.49
CA ASP A 44 -14.54 -25.03 13.51
C ASP A 44 -13.29 -24.14 13.30
N PRO A 45 -12.77 -24.02 12.06
CA PRO A 45 -13.27 -24.61 10.82
C PRO A 45 -12.81 -26.07 10.62
N LYS A 46 -13.64 -26.89 9.97
CA LYS A 46 -13.30 -28.26 9.53
C LYS A 46 -12.66 -28.29 8.13
N VAL A 47 -12.97 -27.30 7.31
CA VAL A 47 -12.56 -27.18 5.90
C VAL A 47 -12.28 -25.73 5.56
N GLU A 48 -11.46 -25.51 4.54
CA GLU A 48 -11.14 -24.18 4.03
C GLU A 48 -12.17 -23.74 3.00
N LEU A 49 -13.11 -22.88 3.42
CA LEU A 49 -14.17 -22.38 2.54
C LEU A 49 -13.78 -21.07 1.84
N TRP A 50 -12.63 -20.48 2.17
CA TRP A 50 -12.09 -19.31 1.45
C TRP A 50 -11.44 -19.71 0.12
N GLU A 51 -11.27 -21.00 -0.18
CA GLU A 51 -10.81 -21.48 -1.49
C GLU A 51 -11.89 -22.34 -2.19
N GLY A 52 -11.78 -22.49 -3.50
CA GLY A 52 -12.71 -23.26 -4.34
C GLY A 52 -13.57 -22.41 -5.29
N GLU A 53 -14.54 -23.02 -5.95
CA GLU A 53 -15.36 -22.39 -7.00
C GLU A 53 -16.28 -21.26 -6.49
N ARG A 54 -16.69 -21.35 -5.21
CA ARG A 54 -17.56 -20.36 -4.55
C ARG A 54 -16.96 -20.01 -3.19
N PRO A 55 -15.85 -19.27 -3.18
CA PRO A 55 -15.13 -19.00 -1.95
C PRO A 55 -15.96 -18.07 -1.06
N HIS A 56 -16.00 -18.40 0.23
CA HIS A 56 -16.56 -17.53 1.26
C HIS A 56 -15.78 -16.22 1.28
N TYR A 57 -16.50 -15.11 1.50
CA TYR A 57 -15.92 -13.78 1.58
C TYR A 57 -15.07 -13.40 0.35
N GLY A 58 -15.43 -13.91 -0.83
CA GLY A 58 -14.70 -13.63 -2.08
C GLY A 58 -13.27 -14.18 -2.11
N GLY A 59 -12.94 -15.11 -1.21
CA GLY A 59 -11.60 -15.69 -1.11
C GLY A 59 -10.68 -15.02 -0.09
N ASP A 60 -11.20 -14.09 0.72
CA ASP A 60 -10.42 -13.50 1.79
C ASP A 60 -10.22 -14.49 2.95
N MET A 61 -8.99 -15.05 2.98
CA MET A 61 -8.50 -15.97 4.01
C MET A 61 -8.67 -15.40 5.42
N LEU A 62 -8.39 -14.10 5.62
CA LEU A 62 -8.46 -13.51 6.95
C LEU A 62 -9.89 -13.30 7.40
N THR A 63 -10.75 -12.74 6.53
CA THR A 63 -12.17 -12.57 6.87
C THR A 63 -12.83 -13.91 7.16
N TYR A 64 -12.48 -14.98 6.45
CA TYR A 64 -12.94 -16.32 6.84
C TYR A 64 -12.41 -16.72 8.22
N GLY A 65 -11.10 -16.55 8.46
CA GLY A 65 -10.44 -16.91 9.71
C GLY A 65 -11.06 -16.26 10.94
N ILE A 66 -11.27 -14.93 10.93
CA ILE A 66 -11.86 -14.20 12.06
C ILE A 66 -13.28 -14.66 12.38
N ASN A 67 -14.01 -15.22 11.39
CA ASN A 67 -15.37 -15.73 11.56
C ASN A 67 -15.41 -17.21 11.99
N THR A 68 -14.31 -17.76 12.51
CA THR A 68 -14.25 -19.15 13.03
C THR A 68 -14.09 -19.18 14.54
N VAL A 69 -14.50 -20.27 15.20
CA VAL A 69 -14.32 -20.40 16.66
C VAL A 69 -12.83 -20.38 17.04
N ARG A 70 -11.98 -21.11 16.32
CA ARG A 70 -10.53 -21.10 16.58
C ARG A 70 -9.91 -19.73 16.29
N GLY A 71 -10.38 -19.01 15.27
CA GLY A 71 -9.98 -17.63 14.98
C GLY A 71 -10.38 -16.64 16.07
N HIS A 72 -11.62 -16.69 16.55
CA HIS A 72 -12.06 -15.88 17.70
C HIS A 72 -11.24 -16.19 18.95
N ALA A 73 -10.90 -17.46 19.20
CA ALA A 73 -10.05 -17.83 20.33
C ALA A 73 -8.66 -17.19 20.19
N ALA A 74 -8.04 -17.22 19.00
CA ALA A 74 -6.77 -16.56 18.73
C ALA A 74 -6.85 -15.02 18.95
N GLY A 75 -7.92 -14.38 18.48
CA GLY A 75 -8.18 -12.94 18.71
C GLY A 75 -8.40 -12.59 20.18
N THR A 76 -9.10 -13.44 20.92
CA THR A 76 -9.30 -13.27 22.37
C THR A 76 -7.97 -13.39 23.13
N ILE A 77 -7.15 -14.38 22.79
CA ILE A 77 -5.81 -14.55 23.36
C ILE A 77 -4.94 -13.33 23.05
N ARG A 78 -4.98 -12.81 21.82
CA ARG A 78 -4.28 -11.58 21.42
C ARG A 78 -4.64 -10.42 22.35
N ASP A 79 -5.94 -10.16 22.52
CA ASP A 79 -6.41 -9.01 23.29
C ASP A 79 -5.99 -9.11 24.75
N LEU A 80 -6.11 -10.30 25.35
CA LEU A 80 -5.64 -10.56 26.70
C LEU A 80 -4.12 -10.33 26.85
N ILE A 81 -3.30 -10.79 25.90
CA ILE A 81 -1.84 -10.59 25.94
C ILE A 81 -1.47 -9.10 25.82
N PHE A 82 -2.17 -8.33 24.99
CA PHE A 82 -1.97 -6.88 24.94
C PHE A 82 -2.23 -6.21 26.29
N HIS A 83 -3.16 -6.74 27.08
CA HIS A 83 -3.48 -6.21 28.40
C HIS A 83 -2.52 -6.65 29.50
N ASP A 84 -2.19 -7.94 29.55
CA ASP A 84 -1.30 -8.50 30.57
C ASP A 84 -0.40 -9.57 29.94
N ALA A 85 0.91 -9.30 29.95
CA ALA A 85 1.94 -10.20 29.43
C ALA A 85 1.90 -11.59 30.08
N ALA A 86 1.38 -11.73 31.31
CA ALA A 86 1.25 -13.02 31.98
C ALA A 86 0.34 -14.00 31.22
N TYR A 87 -0.61 -13.50 30.42
CA TYR A 87 -1.44 -14.38 29.58
C TYR A 87 -0.65 -15.08 28.47
N SER A 88 0.52 -14.55 28.08
CA SER A 88 1.41 -15.24 27.15
C SER A 88 1.85 -16.60 27.72
N ALA A 89 2.21 -16.63 29.01
CA ALA A 89 2.56 -17.88 29.70
C ALA A 89 1.33 -18.79 29.85
N ASP A 90 0.18 -18.22 30.25
CA ASP A 90 -1.05 -18.99 30.45
C ASP A 90 -1.52 -19.69 29.17
N PHE A 91 -1.38 -19.04 28.02
CA PHE A 91 -1.82 -19.56 26.72
C PHE A 91 -0.71 -20.14 25.85
N SER A 92 0.54 -20.22 26.34
CA SER A 92 1.71 -20.74 25.61
C SER A 92 1.40 -22.02 24.80
N GLY A 93 0.86 -23.06 25.45
CA GLY A 93 0.50 -24.31 24.78
C GLY A 93 -0.64 -24.20 23.75
N ALA A 94 -1.55 -23.23 23.89
CA ALA A 94 -2.59 -22.96 22.90
C ALA A 94 -2.02 -22.19 21.70
N ILE A 95 -1.16 -21.20 21.95
CA ILE A 95 -0.46 -20.43 20.91
C ILE A 95 0.39 -21.37 20.05
N GLU A 96 1.17 -22.27 20.67
CA GLU A 96 2.02 -23.22 19.93
C GLU A 96 1.22 -24.13 18.99
N ARG A 97 0.01 -24.54 19.39
CA ARG A 97 -0.90 -25.33 18.57
C ARG A 97 -1.51 -24.52 17.44
N LEU A 98 -1.99 -23.32 17.75
CA LEU A 98 -2.61 -22.41 16.79
C LEU A 98 -1.63 -21.94 15.71
N VAL A 99 -0.36 -21.75 16.05
CA VAL A 99 0.72 -21.47 15.08
C VAL A 99 0.85 -22.57 14.03
N ALA A 100 0.56 -23.82 14.41
CA ALA A 100 0.58 -24.97 13.52
C ALA A 100 -0.83 -25.42 13.09
N ASP A 101 -1.87 -24.60 13.24
CA ASP A 101 -3.26 -24.98 12.94
C ASP A 101 -3.37 -25.52 11.50
N PRO A 102 -4.13 -26.59 11.24
CA PRO A 102 -4.31 -27.09 9.88
C PRO A 102 -5.01 -26.08 8.96
N SER A 103 -5.75 -25.11 9.50
CA SER A 103 -6.38 -24.05 8.72
C SER A 103 -5.47 -22.83 8.57
N LEU A 104 -5.12 -22.51 7.33
CA LEU A 104 -4.44 -21.27 6.94
C LEU A 104 -5.25 -20.03 7.33
N ALA A 105 -6.58 -20.11 7.25
CA ALA A 105 -7.45 -19.02 7.70
C ALA A 105 -7.30 -18.76 9.20
N VAL A 106 -7.27 -19.81 10.03
CA VAL A 106 -6.97 -19.65 11.46
C VAL A 106 -5.56 -19.09 11.65
N ARG A 107 -4.54 -19.63 10.96
CA ARG A 107 -3.16 -19.10 11.04
C ARG A 107 -3.07 -17.62 10.69
N SER A 108 -3.85 -17.14 9.71
CA SER A 108 -3.87 -15.72 9.35
C SER A 108 -4.33 -14.83 10.51
N VAL A 109 -5.24 -15.32 11.37
CA VAL A 109 -5.65 -14.62 12.59
C VAL A 109 -4.57 -14.69 13.66
N VAL A 110 -3.94 -15.87 13.82
CA VAL A 110 -2.89 -16.12 14.82
C VAL A 110 -1.68 -15.21 14.63
N ALA A 111 -1.40 -14.78 13.40
CA ALA A 111 -0.37 -13.77 13.16
C ALA A 111 -0.59 -12.48 13.98
N SER A 112 -1.84 -12.06 14.22
CA SER A 112 -2.13 -10.92 15.10
C SER A 112 -1.88 -11.22 16.58
N THR A 113 -2.12 -12.46 17.03
CA THR A 113 -1.72 -12.92 18.36
C THR A 113 -0.21 -12.84 18.54
N LEU A 114 0.57 -13.16 17.51
CA LEU A 114 2.02 -13.02 17.55
C LEU A 114 2.50 -11.56 17.58
N VAL A 115 1.74 -10.61 17.03
CA VAL A 115 2.01 -9.16 17.24
C VAL A 115 1.88 -8.80 18.72
N ALA A 116 0.86 -9.32 19.42
CA ALA A 116 0.71 -9.12 20.86
C ALA A 116 1.87 -9.74 21.65
N VAL A 117 2.30 -10.96 21.28
CA VAL A 117 3.49 -11.60 21.89
C VAL A 117 4.74 -10.78 21.62
N ALA A 118 4.93 -10.25 20.40
CA ALA A 118 6.10 -9.45 20.03
C ALA A 118 6.22 -8.16 20.85
N SER A 119 5.11 -7.62 21.34
CA SER A 119 5.08 -6.42 22.18
C SER A 119 5.74 -6.63 23.56
N HIS A 120 5.92 -7.89 23.98
CA HIS A 120 6.55 -8.26 25.25
C HIS A 120 7.81 -9.12 25.07
N GLU A 121 7.81 -10.04 24.09
CA GLU A 121 8.91 -10.96 23.80
C GLU A 121 9.13 -11.15 22.29
N ALA A 122 9.79 -10.19 21.65
CA ALA A 122 10.05 -10.21 20.20
C ALA A 122 10.72 -11.50 19.70
N SER A 123 11.74 -12.01 20.40
CA SER A 123 12.45 -13.24 19.99
C SER A 123 11.55 -14.47 19.98
N THR A 124 10.64 -14.58 20.95
CA THR A 124 9.64 -15.66 21.00
C THR A 124 8.66 -15.52 19.83
N ALA A 125 8.18 -14.31 19.57
CA ALA A 125 7.23 -14.06 18.49
C ALA A 125 7.83 -14.34 17.10
N LEU A 126 9.08 -13.94 16.83
CA LEU A 126 9.78 -14.21 15.57
C LEU A 126 9.90 -15.71 15.30
N ARG A 127 10.31 -16.50 16.30
CA ARG A 127 10.41 -17.96 16.20
C ARG A 127 9.05 -18.62 15.95
N LEU A 128 7.99 -18.12 16.60
CA LEU A 128 6.63 -18.60 16.37
C LEU A 128 6.12 -18.20 14.99
N MET A 129 6.44 -17.00 14.51
CA MET A 129 6.08 -16.53 13.18
C MET A 129 6.75 -17.37 12.10
N GLU A 130 8.04 -17.68 12.26
CA GLU A 130 8.76 -18.57 11.35
C GLU A 130 8.03 -19.91 11.20
N ARG A 131 7.59 -20.52 12.30
CA ARG A 131 6.79 -21.75 12.29
C ARG A 131 5.41 -21.55 11.65
N LEU A 132 4.74 -20.44 11.94
CA LEU A 132 3.40 -20.12 11.43
C LEU A 132 3.39 -20.11 9.90
N VAL A 133 4.40 -19.47 9.30
CA VAL A 133 4.51 -19.30 7.85
C VAL A 133 5.16 -20.48 7.12
N GLN A 134 5.57 -21.55 7.82
CA GLN A 134 5.93 -22.83 7.17
C GLN A 134 4.67 -23.54 6.65
N SER A 135 4.05 -22.95 5.64
CA SER A 135 2.81 -23.38 5.00
C SER A 135 2.75 -22.85 3.56
N ASP A 136 1.58 -22.89 2.92
CA ASP A 136 1.32 -22.22 1.64
C ASP A 136 1.68 -20.72 1.71
N ASP A 137 2.32 -20.19 0.66
CA ASP A 137 2.79 -18.81 0.55
C ASP A 137 1.65 -17.78 0.58
N ARG A 138 0.42 -18.14 0.20
CA ARG A 138 -0.75 -17.24 0.25
C ARG A 138 -0.95 -16.62 1.64
N LEU A 139 -0.54 -17.32 2.69
CA LEU A 139 -0.58 -16.82 4.07
C LEU A 139 0.32 -15.57 4.26
N LEU A 140 1.45 -15.49 3.55
CA LEU A 140 2.41 -14.37 3.65
C LEU A 140 1.83 -13.04 3.19
N ALA A 141 0.80 -13.06 2.34
CA ALA A 141 0.10 -11.86 1.85
C ALA A 141 -1.09 -11.45 2.73
N THR A 142 -1.37 -12.15 3.83
CA THR A 142 -2.46 -11.77 4.73
C THR A 142 -2.07 -10.57 5.59
N SER A 143 -3.04 -9.69 5.86
CA SER A 143 -2.76 -8.38 6.47
C SER A 143 -2.07 -8.47 7.84
N HIS A 144 -2.40 -9.47 8.67
CA HIS A 144 -1.74 -9.64 9.96
C HIS A 144 -0.31 -10.18 9.85
N VAL A 145 0.00 -11.01 8.85
CA VAL A 145 1.39 -11.44 8.59
C VAL A 145 2.20 -10.25 8.08
N LEU A 146 1.64 -9.48 7.14
CA LEU A 146 2.28 -8.27 6.62
C LEU A 146 2.53 -7.23 7.72
N ASP A 147 1.56 -6.98 8.60
CA ASP A 147 1.70 -6.07 9.75
C ASP A 147 2.83 -6.52 10.69
N PHE A 148 2.89 -7.82 11.00
CA PHE A 148 3.98 -8.37 11.82
C PHE A 148 5.35 -8.17 11.17
N LEU A 149 5.50 -8.53 9.89
CA LEU A 149 6.76 -8.39 9.16
C LEU A 149 7.17 -6.92 9.05
N GLN A 150 6.23 -6.03 8.74
CA GLN A 150 6.49 -4.59 8.60
C GLN A 150 6.94 -3.97 9.92
N ARG A 151 6.28 -4.29 11.05
CA ARG A 151 6.67 -3.79 12.38
C ARG A 151 8.05 -4.26 12.81
N GLY A 152 8.36 -5.54 12.57
CA GLY A 152 9.66 -6.12 12.90
C GLY A 152 10.77 -5.68 11.93
N LEU A 153 10.45 -5.11 10.78
CA LEU A 153 11.41 -4.90 9.70
C LEU A 153 12.58 -4.01 10.09
N ARG A 154 12.33 -2.98 10.91
CA ARG A 154 13.37 -2.08 11.39
C ARG A 154 14.30 -2.80 12.37
N GLU A 155 13.78 -3.48 13.37
CA GLU A 155 14.61 -4.03 14.46
C GLU A 155 15.17 -5.43 14.18
N HIS A 156 14.54 -6.17 13.26
CA HIS A 156 14.76 -7.60 13.05
C HIS A 156 14.91 -7.97 11.58
N PHE A 157 15.46 -7.06 10.77
CA PHE A 157 15.65 -7.28 9.33
C PHE A 157 16.36 -8.60 9.03
N THR A 158 17.46 -8.92 9.72
CA THR A 158 18.23 -10.15 9.46
C THR A 158 17.40 -11.42 9.63
N GLN A 159 16.51 -11.47 10.62
CA GLN A 159 15.62 -12.61 10.85
C GLN A 159 14.45 -12.66 9.84
N ILE A 160 14.00 -11.50 9.36
CA ILE A 160 12.87 -11.36 8.42
C ILE A 160 13.29 -11.55 6.96
N ALA A 161 14.54 -11.23 6.62
CA ALA A 161 15.05 -11.25 5.25
C ALA A 161 14.81 -12.58 4.50
N PRO A 162 14.99 -13.77 5.10
CA PRO A 162 14.67 -15.03 4.43
C PRO A 162 13.19 -15.17 4.05
N THR A 163 12.28 -14.64 4.86
CA THR A 163 10.84 -14.62 4.55
C THR A 163 10.56 -13.69 3.36
N LEU A 164 11.19 -12.52 3.29
CA LEU A 164 11.03 -11.61 2.16
C LEU A 164 11.58 -12.20 0.86
N GLU A 165 12.74 -12.87 0.93
CA GLU A 165 13.32 -13.59 -0.21
C GLU A 165 12.37 -14.68 -0.72
N ARG A 166 11.73 -15.43 0.20
CA ARG A 166 10.71 -16.41 -0.14
C ARG A 166 9.48 -15.76 -0.79
N MET A 167 9.00 -14.63 -0.27
CA MET A 167 7.87 -13.91 -0.86
C MET A 167 8.16 -13.47 -2.30
N LEU A 168 9.35 -12.92 -2.56
CA LEU A 168 9.80 -12.52 -3.91
C LEU A 168 9.90 -13.69 -4.90
N LYS A 169 10.13 -14.91 -4.40
CA LYS A 169 10.25 -16.15 -5.19
C LYS A 169 8.94 -16.95 -5.27
N SER A 170 7.87 -16.48 -4.63
CA SER A 170 6.58 -17.19 -4.58
C SER A 170 6.00 -17.42 -5.98
N SER A 171 5.10 -18.39 -6.14
CA SER A 171 4.29 -18.54 -7.36
C SER A 171 3.11 -17.57 -7.42
N HIS A 172 2.76 -16.90 -6.31
CA HIS A 172 1.59 -16.04 -6.21
C HIS A 172 1.96 -14.56 -6.38
N ASP A 173 1.33 -13.90 -7.35
CA ASP A 173 1.61 -12.50 -7.69
C ASP A 173 1.39 -11.52 -6.53
N GLU A 174 0.32 -11.71 -5.75
CA GLU A 174 0.08 -10.85 -4.60
C GLU A 174 1.16 -11.02 -3.52
N VAL A 175 1.66 -12.25 -3.30
CA VAL A 175 2.76 -12.51 -2.37
C VAL A 175 4.04 -11.84 -2.84
N LYS A 176 4.36 -11.93 -4.14
CA LYS A 176 5.51 -11.23 -4.73
C LYS A 176 5.42 -9.72 -4.56
N LYS A 177 4.25 -9.14 -4.83
CA LYS A 177 4.00 -7.70 -4.69
C LYS A 177 4.24 -7.23 -3.26
N GLN A 178 3.66 -7.93 -2.28
CA GLN A 178 3.84 -7.57 -0.87
C GLN A 178 5.29 -7.81 -0.39
N GLY A 179 5.93 -8.87 -0.87
CA GLY A 179 7.35 -9.15 -0.63
C GLY A 179 8.25 -8.03 -1.16
N ALA A 180 7.98 -7.54 -2.36
CA ALA A 180 8.67 -6.40 -2.96
C ALA A 180 8.46 -5.11 -2.17
N LYS A 181 7.26 -4.85 -1.66
CA LYS A 181 7.00 -3.70 -0.78
C LYS A 181 7.86 -3.76 0.47
N LEU A 182 7.88 -4.90 1.16
CA LEU A 182 8.68 -5.07 2.38
C LEU A 182 10.19 -5.04 2.08
N ALA A 183 10.65 -5.63 0.98
CA ALA A 183 12.05 -5.60 0.56
C ALA A 183 12.54 -4.17 0.28
N CYS A 184 11.78 -3.39 -0.49
CA CYS A 184 12.12 -2.01 -0.78
C CYS A 184 12.00 -1.11 0.46
N LEU A 185 11.03 -1.37 1.34
CA LEU A 185 10.94 -0.66 2.62
C LEU A 185 12.15 -0.96 3.51
N ALA A 186 12.62 -2.21 3.55
CA ALA A 186 13.83 -2.60 4.28
C ALA A 186 15.06 -1.85 3.75
N ARG A 187 15.14 -1.66 2.44
CA ARG A 187 16.22 -0.89 1.80
C ARG A 187 16.24 0.58 2.21
N LEU A 188 15.09 1.17 2.52
CA LEU A 188 15.05 2.53 3.08
C LEU A 188 15.58 2.60 4.52
N TYR A 189 15.60 1.48 5.25
CA TYR A 189 16.17 1.40 6.60
C TYR A 189 17.64 0.98 6.59
N TYR A 190 18.02 0.09 5.68
CA TYR A 190 19.33 -0.55 5.65
C TYR A 190 19.87 -0.70 4.23
N ASP A 191 21.07 -0.17 3.98
CA ASP A 191 21.78 -0.42 2.71
C ASP A 191 22.06 -1.92 2.50
N SER A 192 22.19 -2.72 3.56
CA SER A 192 22.39 -4.17 3.45
C SER A 192 21.20 -4.92 2.85
N ALA A 193 20.03 -4.30 2.73
CA ALA A 193 18.85 -4.86 2.08
C ALA A 193 18.81 -4.63 0.56
N ASP A 194 19.85 -4.02 -0.04
CA ASP A 194 19.89 -3.69 -1.47
C ASP A 194 19.65 -4.91 -2.37
N TYR A 195 20.21 -6.07 -2.01
CA TYR A 195 20.01 -7.29 -2.79
C TYR A 195 18.53 -7.70 -2.91
N LEU A 196 17.70 -7.51 -1.86
CA LEU A 196 16.27 -7.80 -1.92
C LEU A 196 15.53 -6.75 -2.73
N ALA A 197 15.92 -5.48 -2.61
CA ALA A 197 15.35 -4.41 -3.41
C ALA A 197 15.67 -4.60 -4.91
N GLU A 198 16.90 -4.96 -5.26
CA GLU A 198 17.30 -5.30 -6.63
C GLU A 198 16.52 -6.50 -7.18
N MET A 199 16.30 -7.53 -6.35
CA MET A 199 15.43 -8.65 -6.70
C MET A 199 13.98 -8.21 -6.97
N ALA A 200 13.46 -7.25 -6.19
CA ALA A 200 12.13 -6.69 -6.42
C ALA A 200 12.06 -5.85 -7.71
N LEU A 201 13.04 -4.98 -7.95
CA LEU A 201 13.11 -4.11 -9.12
C LEU A 201 13.28 -4.89 -10.44
N SER A 202 14.01 -6.01 -10.40
CA SER A 202 14.23 -6.90 -11.56
C SER A 202 13.22 -8.04 -11.69
N GLY A 203 12.24 -8.11 -10.78
CA GLY A 203 11.22 -9.15 -10.75
C GLY A 203 10.13 -9.00 -11.83
N ASN A 204 9.07 -9.80 -11.71
CA ASN A 204 7.90 -9.69 -12.59
C ASN A 204 7.12 -8.39 -12.31
N GLU A 205 6.10 -8.12 -13.13
CA GLU A 205 5.25 -6.93 -12.99
C GLU A 205 4.76 -6.72 -11.56
N SER A 206 4.31 -7.78 -10.87
CA SER A 206 3.86 -7.73 -9.47
C SER A 206 4.95 -7.24 -8.51
N CYS A 207 6.19 -7.73 -8.63
CA CYS A 207 7.31 -7.23 -7.84
C CYS A 207 7.57 -5.74 -8.12
N ARG A 208 7.61 -5.34 -9.40
CA ARG A 208 7.88 -3.95 -9.79
C ARG A 208 6.77 -3.00 -9.33
N LEU A 209 5.51 -3.42 -9.36
CA LEU A 209 4.40 -2.69 -8.75
C LEU A 209 4.60 -2.53 -7.23
N GLY A 210 5.03 -3.58 -6.53
CA GLY A 210 5.33 -3.47 -5.09
C GLY A 210 6.46 -2.47 -4.80
N ALA A 211 7.57 -2.56 -5.52
CA ALA A 211 8.71 -1.66 -5.39
C ALA A 211 8.35 -0.20 -5.72
N CYS A 212 7.60 0.00 -6.81
CA CYS A 212 7.11 1.31 -7.24
C CYS A 212 6.24 1.97 -6.16
N GLU A 213 5.42 1.19 -5.44
CA GLU A 213 4.58 1.72 -4.36
C GLU A 213 5.41 2.32 -3.22
N VAL A 214 6.52 1.68 -2.86
CA VAL A 214 7.43 2.20 -1.83
C VAL A 214 8.13 3.45 -2.33
N ALA A 215 8.69 3.43 -3.54
CA ALA A 215 9.42 4.57 -4.10
C ALA A 215 8.52 5.82 -4.22
N ARG A 216 7.31 5.67 -4.76
CA ARG A 216 6.38 6.81 -4.93
C ARG A 216 5.90 7.40 -3.60
N SER A 217 5.75 6.58 -2.57
CA SER A 217 5.24 7.01 -1.26
C SER A 217 6.30 7.70 -0.40
N ASN A 218 7.59 7.56 -0.75
CA ASN A 218 8.71 8.05 0.06
C ASN A 218 9.62 9.04 -0.69
N VAL A 219 9.36 9.37 -1.97
CA VAL A 219 10.24 10.23 -2.77
C VAL A 219 10.42 11.65 -2.19
N LEU A 220 9.43 12.16 -1.46
CA LEU A 220 9.50 13.48 -0.83
C LEU A 220 10.20 13.47 0.54
N HIS A 221 10.46 12.28 1.09
CA HIS A 221 11.21 12.17 2.33
C HIS A 221 12.71 12.39 2.04
N PRO A 222 13.37 13.39 2.66
CA PRO A 222 14.76 13.74 2.32
C PRO A 222 15.72 12.55 2.40
N ASP A 223 15.59 11.72 3.44
CA ASP A 223 16.47 10.56 3.66
C ASP A 223 16.23 9.41 2.67
N CYS A 224 15.06 9.37 2.00
CA CYS A 224 14.70 8.30 1.08
C CYS A 224 14.88 8.71 -0.39
N ARG A 225 14.90 10.01 -0.67
CA ARG A 225 14.92 10.58 -2.02
C ARG A 225 16.06 10.01 -2.89
N ALA A 226 17.26 9.86 -2.34
CA ALA A 226 18.43 9.36 -3.06
C ALA A 226 18.22 7.96 -3.66
N TRP A 227 17.39 7.12 -3.04
CA TRP A 227 17.02 5.80 -3.55
C TRP A 227 15.72 5.84 -4.38
N CYS A 228 14.70 6.58 -3.90
CA CYS A 228 13.39 6.61 -4.55
C CYS A 228 13.40 7.28 -5.93
N GLU A 229 14.15 8.38 -6.09
CA GLU A 229 14.14 9.17 -7.33
C GLU A 229 14.70 8.38 -8.52
N PRO A 230 15.89 7.74 -8.45
CA PRO A 230 16.39 6.89 -9.53
C PRO A 230 15.46 5.71 -9.86
N VAL A 231 14.84 5.10 -8.85
CA VAL A 231 13.90 4.00 -9.03
C VAL A 231 12.67 4.45 -9.84
N LEU A 232 12.08 5.60 -9.48
CA LEU A 232 10.94 6.16 -10.23
C LEU A 232 11.31 6.57 -11.64
N LEU A 233 12.51 7.14 -11.86
CA LEU A 233 13.01 7.47 -13.19
C LEU A 233 13.09 6.22 -14.09
N GLY A 234 13.50 5.08 -13.54
CA GLY A 234 13.44 3.78 -14.23
C GLY A 234 12.00 3.37 -14.54
N PHE A 235 11.11 3.43 -13.54
CA PHE A 235 9.72 3.01 -13.71
C PHE A 235 8.88 3.88 -14.64
N PHE A 236 9.24 5.14 -14.85
CA PHE A 236 8.61 5.98 -15.87
C PHE A 236 8.76 5.43 -17.29
N ARG A 237 9.77 4.57 -17.51
CA ARG A 237 10.06 3.89 -18.78
C ARG A 237 9.90 2.38 -18.69
N ASP A 238 9.21 1.87 -17.67
CA ASP A 238 8.93 0.43 -17.54
C ASP A 238 8.18 -0.10 -18.77
N GLU A 239 8.43 -1.36 -19.14
CA GLU A 239 7.71 -2.02 -20.23
C GLU A 239 6.20 -2.10 -19.96
N SER A 240 5.79 -2.25 -18.70
CA SER A 240 4.40 -2.35 -18.27
C SER A 240 3.76 -0.98 -18.12
N ALA A 241 2.65 -0.76 -18.82
CA ALA A 241 1.82 0.42 -18.62
C ALA A 241 1.28 0.51 -17.18
N ALA A 242 1.02 -0.61 -16.51
CA ALA A 242 0.54 -0.60 -15.14
C ALA A 242 1.60 -0.04 -14.17
N VAL A 243 2.87 -0.43 -14.34
CA VAL A 243 3.98 0.09 -13.53
C VAL A 243 4.21 1.58 -13.81
N ARG A 244 4.18 1.99 -15.09
CA ARG A 244 4.32 3.39 -15.49
C ARG A 244 3.23 4.29 -14.89
N LYS A 245 1.96 3.87 -14.97
CA LYS A 245 0.83 4.58 -14.35
C LYS A 245 0.98 4.68 -12.84
N GLN A 246 1.40 3.61 -12.18
CA GLN A 246 1.62 3.63 -10.74
C GLN A 246 2.76 4.59 -10.35
N ALA A 247 3.84 4.64 -11.15
CA ALA A 247 4.97 5.54 -10.92
C ALA A 247 4.56 7.01 -11.04
N ALA A 248 3.71 7.36 -12.02
CA ALA A 248 3.15 8.70 -12.15
C ALA A 248 2.39 9.17 -10.89
N GLY A 249 1.85 8.23 -10.11
CA GLY A 249 1.24 8.49 -8.81
C GLY A 249 2.17 9.11 -7.75
N CYS A 250 3.48 9.23 -7.99
CA CYS A 250 4.39 9.95 -7.09
C CYS A 250 4.02 11.43 -6.91
N PHE A 251 3.40 12.06 -7.90
CA PHE A 251 2.95 13.46 -7.82
C PHE A 251 1.70 13.64 -6.94
N TRP A 252 1.03 12.56 -6.53
CA TRP A 252 -0.13 12.63 -5.63
C TRP A 252 0.20 13.35 -4.31
N HIS A 253 1.40 13.14 -3.76
CA HIS A 253 1.81 13.80 -2.53
C HIS A 253 2.08 15.30 -2.72
N HIS A 254 2.59 15.72 -3.89
CA HIS A 254 2.70 17.14 -4.23
C HIS A 254 1.33 17.80 -4.36
N TRP A 255 0.37 17.11 -4.99
CA TRP A 255 -1.00 17.57 -5.06
C TRP A 255 -1.63 17.78 -3.66
N HIS A 256 -1.41 16.84 -2.73
CA HIS A 256 -1.96 16.94 -1.37
C HIS A 256 -1.08 17.73 -0.38
N SER A 257 0.06 18.25 -0.84
CA SER A 257 0.99 19.06 -0.05
C SER A 257 1.44 20.29 -0.85
N PRO A 258 0.54 21.26 -1.11
CA PRO A 258 0.78 22.37 -2.05
C PRO A 258 1.89 23.35 -1.63
N GLU A 259 2.40 23.20 -0.40
CA GLU A 259 3.54 23.95 0.13
C GLU A 259 4.90 23.35 -0.30
N THR A 260 4.93 22.06 -0.66
CA THR A 260 6.17 21.38 -1.05
C THR A 260 6.71 21.98 -2.36
N PRO A 261 7.96 22.46 -2.38
CA PRO A 261 8.48 23.12 -3.57
C PRO A 261 8.63 22.22 -4.79
N LEU A 262 7.82 22.46 -5.82
CA LEU A 262 7.97 21.78 -7.11
C LEU A 262 9.27 22.18 -7.83
N THR A 263 9.80 23.37 -7.54
CA THR A 263 11.07 23.86 -8.14
C THR A 263 12.26 22.97 -7.80
N GLU A 264 12.24 22.26 -6.66
CA GLU A 264 13.32 21.35 -6.27
C GLU A 264 13.30 20.02 -7.05
N HIS A 265 12.26 19.82 -7.87
CA HIS A 265 12.03 18.60 -8.64
C HIS A 265 11.98 18.85 -10.16
N GLU A 266 12.42 20.02 -10.65
CA GLU A 266 12.41 20.33 -12.09
C GLU A 266 13.11 19.28 -12.98
N PRO A 267 14.32 18.78 -12.65
CA PRO A 267 14.96 17.74 -13.47
C PRO A 267 14.18 16.42 -13.48
N PHE A 268 13.54 16.09 -12.36
CA PHE A 268 12.70 14.90 -12.20
C PHE A 268 11.41 15.03 -13.01
N ILE A 269 10.73 16.18 -12.93
CA ILE A 269 9.55 16.50 -13.73
C ILE A 269 9.89 16.43 -15.23
N ARG A 270 11.00 17.05 -15.67
CA ARG A 270 11.43 16.99 -17.06
C ARG A 270 11.62 15.56 -17.55
N SER A 271 12.27 14.72 -16.74
CA SER A 271 12.46 13.31 -17.06
C SER A 271 11.13 12.54 -17.18
N PHE A 272 10.14 12.87 -16.34
CA PHE A 272 8.79 12.34 -16.44
C PHE A 272 8.10 12.79 -17.75
N LEU A 273 8.17 14.08 -18.09
CA LEU A 273 7.60 14.63 -19.33
C LEU A 273 8.19 13.99 -20.60
N GLU A 274 9.42 13.49 -20.55
CA GLU A 274 10.08 12.79 -21.66
C GLU A 274 9.80 11.27 -21.69
N SER A 275 9.08 10.75 -20.69
CA SER A 275 8.85 9.32 -20.49
C SER A 275 7.48 8.86 -20.99
N PRO A 276 7.29 7.58 -21.36
CA PRO A 276 5.96 7.05 -21.70
C PRO A 276 4.93 7.21 -20.56
N ALA A 277 5.35 7.20 -19.29
CA ALA A 277 4.44 7.34 -18.15
C ALA A 277 3.63 8.63 -18.15
N PHE A 278 4.19 9.74 -18.65
CA PHE A 278 3.43 11.00 -18.75
C PHE A 278 2.24 10.90 -19.71
N ALA A 279 2.38 10.17 -20.81
CA ALA A 279 1.27 9.97 -21.75
C ALA A 279 0.22 8.99 -21.20
N ASP A 280 0.64 8.07 -20.33
CA ASP A 280 -0.27 7.10 -19.72
C ASP A 280 -1.07 7.70 -18.55
N GLU A 281 -0.48 8.61 -17.76
CA GLU A 281 -1.07 9.20 -16.56
C GLU A 281 -0.47 10.58 -16.21
N PRO A 282 -0.88 11.67 -16.88
CA PRO A 282 -0.40 13.02 -16.58
C PRO A 282 -1.10 13.66 -15.36
N SER A 283 -2.29 13.17 -15.01
CA SER A 283 -3.29 13.84 -14.15
C SER A 283 -2.74 14.29 -12.79
N PHE A 284 -1.94 13.44 -12.12
CA PHE A 284 -1.38 13.77 -10.80
C PHE A 284 -0.47 15.00 -10.81
N LEU A 285 0.36 15.16 -11.86
CA LEU A 285 1.23 16.33 -11.98
C LEU A 285 0.42 17.58 -12.35
N LEU A 286 -0.60 17.44 -13.20
CA LEU A 286 -1.47 18.55 -13.57
C LEU A 286 -2.19 19.14 -12.36
N HIS A 287 -2.78 18.29 -11.53
CA HIS A 287 -3.43 18.75 -10.31
C HIS A 287 -2.43 19.28 -9.27
N ALA A 288 -1.24 18.71 -9.17
CA ALA A 288 -0.18 19.27 -8.33
C ALA A 288 0.22 20.69 -8.74
N LEU A 289 0.24 20.98 -10.05
CA LEU A 289 0.49 22.32 -10.57
C LEU A 289 -0.71 23.26 -10.42
N GLU A 290 -1.94 22.75 -10.46
CA GLU A 290 -3.14 23.56 -10.27
C GLU A 290 -3.24 24.06 -8.81
N ASP A 291 -2.92 23.21 -7.85
CA ASP A 291 -3.08 23.49 -6.42
C ASP A 291 -1.83 24.09 -5.76
N THR A 292 -0.68 24.12 -6.45
CA THR A 292 0.57 24.65 -5.87
C THR A 292 0.45 26.13 -5.49
N ARG A 293 1.02 26.49 -4.33
CA ARG A 293 1.10 27.90 -3.88
C ARG A 293 2.31 28.64 -4.44
N GLN A 294 3.16 27.95 -5.20
CA GLN A 294 4.39 28.50 -5.74
C GLN A 294 4.21 29.06 -7.15
N ARG A 295 5.01 30.07 -7.48
CA ARG A 295 5.07 30.61 -8.85
C ARG A 295 6.05 29.79 -9.67
N VAL A 296 5.53 28.86 -10.47
CA VAL A 296 6.32 27.95 -11.32
C VAL A 296 5.96 28.04 -12.81
N PRO A 297 5.83 29.25 -13.40
CA PRO A 297 5.24 29.42 -14.73
C PRO A 297 6.01 28.69 -15.84
N ASN A 298 7.33 28.58 -15.74
CA ASN A 298 8.12 27.86 -16.75
C ASN A 298 7.86 26.35 -16.73
N VAL A 299 7.81 25.74 -15.54
CA VAL A 299 7.47 24.32 -15.39
C VAL A 299 6.06 24.07 -15.86
N THR A 300 5.11 24.93 -15.49
CA THR A 300 3.72 24.85 -15.95
C THR A 300 3.64 24.85 -17.48
N LEU A 301 4.37 25.74 -18.16
CA LEU A 301 4.41 25.78 -19.62
C LEU A 301 5.06 24.52 -20.22
N ASP A 302 6.17 24.03 -19.66
CA ASP A 302 6.81 22.78 -20.10
C ASP A 302 5.80 21.61 -20.06
N VAL A 303 5.02 21.49 -18.98
CA VAL A 303 4.00 20.45 -18.83
C VAL A 303 2.86 20.62 -19.84
N CYS A 304 2.37 21.84 -20.03
CA CYS A 304 1.26 22.11 -20.95
C CYS A 304 1.66 21.82 -22.41
N GLU A 305 2.85 22.25 -22.82
CA GLU A 305 3.41 21.95 -24.14
C GLU A 305 3.53 20.43 -24.36
N ALA A 306 4.09 19.71 -23.39
CA ALA A 306 4.21 18.27 -23.46
C ALA A 306 2.82 17.59 -23.54
N PHE A 307 1.83 18.07 -22.79
CA PHE A 307 0.47 17.52 -22.81
C PHE A 307 -0.19 17.70 -24.17
N ILE A 308 -0.13 18.89 -24.76
CA ILE A 308 -0.73 19.16 -26.08
C ILE A 308 -0.14 18.22 -27.14
N VAL A 309 1.19 18.06 -27.14
CA VAL A 309 1.90 17.23 -28.12
C VAL A 309 1.61 15.74 -27.92
N ARG A 310 1.62 15.26 -26.68
CA ARG A 310 1.64 13.81 -26.39
C ARG A 310 0.27 13.22 -26.03
N CYS A 311 -0.62 14.04 -25.49
CA CYS A 311 -1.93 13.63 -24.99
C CYS A 311 -3.09 14.24 -25.80
N GLY A 312 -2.82 15.19 -26.70
CA GLY A 312 -3.87 16.03 -27.28
C GLY A 312 -4.89 15.32 -28.16
N GLU A 313 -4.57 14.20 -28.81
CA GLU A 313 -5.58 13.40 -29.51
C GLU A 313 -6.58 12.79 -28.51
N GLN A 314 -6.08 12.14 -27.47
CA GLN A 314 -6.90 11.49 -26.45
C GLN A 314 -7.70 12.53 -25.65
N ALA A 315 -7.07 13.64 -25.26
CA ALA A 315 -7.73 14.72 -24.51
C ALA A 315 -8.92 15.37 -25.26
N ARG A 316 -8.98 15.24 -26.59
CA ARG A 316 -10.11 15.71 -27.41
C ARG A 316 -11.21 14.66 -27.59
N ASP A 317 -10.91 13.39 -27.35
CA ASP A 317 -11.90 12.32 -27.37
C ASP A 317 -12.52 12.13 -25.97
N ILE A 318 -13.77 12.56 -25.83
CA ILE A 318 -14.57 12.46 -24.59
C ILE A 318 -14.71 11.06 -24.01
N ARG A 319 -14.38 10.02 -24.79
CA ARG A 319 -14.41 8.62 -24.34
C ARG A 319 -13.15 8.22 -23.58
N THR A 320 -12.10 9.03 -23.61
CA THR A 320 -10.85 8.78 -22.90
C THR A 320 -10.86 9.46 -21.53
N SER A 321 -10.06 8.93 -20.59
CA SER A 321 -9.88 9.57 -19.29
C SER A 321 -9.20 10.94 -19.39
N LEU A 322 -8.29 11.14 -20.37
CA LEU A 322 -7.52 12.37 -20.53
C LEU A 322 -8.38 13.56 -20.99
N ALA A 323 -9.60 13.32 -21.48
CA ALA A 323 -10.54 14.41 -21.76
C ALA A 323 -10.97 15.17 -20.49
N ALA A 324 -10.83 14.55 -19.30
CA ALA A 324 -11.09 15.21 -18.02
C ALA A 324 -10.00 16.21 -17.61
N ASP A 325 -8.77 16.03 -18.11
CA ASP A 325 -7.62 16.90 -17.80
C ASP A 325 -7.58 18.17 -18.67
N GLU A 326 -8.34 18.17 -19.76
CA GLU A 326 -8.36 19.25 -20.74
C GLU A 326 -8.67 20.64 -20.14
N PRO A 327 -9.68 20.79 -19.27
CA PRO A 327 -9.96 22.08 -18.64
C PRO A 327 -8.82 22.54 -17.72
N THR A 328 -8.13 21.60 -17.04
CA THR A 328 -7.00 21.91 -16.15
C THR A 328 -5.85 22.52 -16.93
N ILE A 329 -5.54 21.99 -18.12
CA ILE A 329 -4.52 22.56 -19.01
C ILE A 329 -4.84 24.00 -19.38
N GLY A 330 -6.10 24.29 -19.74
CA GLY A 330 -6.55 25.65 -20.00
C GLY A 330 -6.22 26.59 -18.84
N LYS A 331 -6.68 26.27 -17.62
CA LYS A 331 -6.41 27.07 -16.42
C LYS A 331 -4.92 27.30 -16.18
N LEU A 332 -4.11 26.23 -16.31
CA LEU A 332 -2.67 26.27 -16.03
C LEU A 332 -1.92 27.21 -16.98
N ILE A 333 -2.24 27.22 -18.28
CA ILE A 333 -1.56 28.09 -19.25
C ILE A 333 -1.87 29.56 -18.97
N PHE A 334 -3.14 29.91 -18.71
CA PHE A 334 -3.52 31.29 -18.39
C PHE A 334 -2.94 31.74 -17.04
N ALA A 335 -2.91 30.86 -16.04
CA ALA A 335 -2.25 31.14 -14.77
C ALA A 335 -0.74 31.39 -14.95
N ALA A 336 -0.06 30.59 -15.78
CA ALA A 336 1.35 30.80 -16.10
C ALA A 336 1.57 32.13 -16.83
N TYR A 337 0.74 32.46 -17.83
CA TYR A 337 0.79 33.73 -18.55
C TYR A 337 0.69 34.93 -17.59
N ALA A 338 -0.28 34.92 -16.67
CA ALA A 338 -0.49 36.00 -15.70
C ALA A 338 0.68 36.19 -14.71
N GLN A 339 1.45 35.12 -14.45
CA GLN A 339 2.61 35.18 -13.55
C GLN A 339 3.88 35.73 -14.22
N LEU A 340 3.96 35.69 -15.55
CA LEU A 340 5.15 36.11 -16.30
C LEU A 340 5.21 37.63 -16.49
N GLN A 341 6.36 38.22 -16.16
CA GLN A 341 6.58 39.68 -16.24
C GLN A 341 7.43 40.09 -17.46
N ALA A 342 8.21 39.17 -18.03
CA ALA A 342 9.09 39.46 -19.17
C ALA A 342 8.41 39.12 -20.50
N THR A 343 8.53 40.03 -21.46
CA THR A 343 7.86 39.95 -22.78
C THR A 343 8.19 38.68 -23.56
N ALA A 344 9.44 38.18 -23.48
CA ALA A 344 9.84 36.96 -24.16
C ALA A 344 9.14 35.70 -23.61
N HIS A 345 8.94 35.61 -22.29
CA HIS A 345 8.25 34.48 -21.68
C HIS A 345 6.73 34.56 -21.87
N GLN A 346 6.17 35.78 -21.86
CA GLN A 346 4.76 35.98 -22.21
C GLN A 346 4.47 35.54 -23.64
N LYS A 347 5.39 35.81 -24.59
CA LYS A 347 5.26 35.31 -25.96
C LYS A 347 5.18 33.78 -25.99
N ARG A 348 6.04 33.07 -25.25
CA ARG A 348 5.97 31.61 -25.15
C ARG A 348 4.60 31.13 -24.68
N ALA A 349 4.06 31.74 -23.62
CA ALA A 349 2.72 31.38 -23.13
C ALA A 349 1.62 31.65 -24.17
N LEU A 350 1.69 32.76 -24.92
CA LEU A 350 0.78 33.04 -26.02
C LEU A 350 0.90 32.00 -27.15
N ASP A 351 2.12 31.61 -27.51
CA ASP A 351 2.36 30.57 -28.52
C ASP A 351 1.73 29.22 -28.10
N VAL A 352 1.71 28.91 -26.80
CA VAL A 352 1.04 27.71 -26.25
C VAL A 352 -0.49 27.84 -26.27
N ILE A 353 -1.03 29.01 -25.95
CA ILE A 353 -2.48 29.30 -26.07
C ILE A 353 -2.92 29.13 -27.53
N ASP A 354 -2.15 29.64 -28.47
CA ASP A 354 -2.41 29.51 -29.91
C ASP A 354 -2.38 28.04 -30.35
N GLN A 355 -1.41 27.25 -29.87
CA GLN A 355 -1.35 25.80 -30.13
C GLN A 355 -2.59 25.08 -29.58
N LEU A 356 -3.06 25.44 -28.39
CA LEU A 356 -4.26 24.85 -27.79
C LEU A 356 -5.50 25.16 -28.63
N ALA A 357 -5.65 26.41 -29.08
CA ALA A 357 -6.73 26.82 -29.97
C ALA A 357 -6.67 26.10 -31.33
N LEU A 358 -5.50 26.01 -31.96
CA LEU A 358 -5.30 25.34 -33.24
C LEU A 358 -5.53 23.83 -33.16
N ALA A 359 -5.21 23.22 -32.03
CA ALA A 359 -5.50 21.81 -31.79
C ALA A 359 -7.00 21.56 -31.51
N GLY A 360 -7.84 22.59 -31.35
CA GLY A 360 -9.29 22.45 -31.20
C GLY A 360 -9.74 22.04 -29.80
N PHE A 361 -8.96 22.42 -28.79
CA PHE A 361 -9.32 22.25 -27.38
C PHE A 361 -10.44 23.22 -26.97
N ARG A 362 -11.38 22.75 -26.16
CA ARG A 362 -12.58 23.53 -25.78
C ARG A 362 -12.27 24.63 -24.76
N SER A 363 -11.32 24.37 -23.88
CA SER A 363 -10.86 25.30 -22.84
C SER A 363 -10.21 26.57 -23.41
N ALA A 364 -9.57 26.52 -24.58
CA ALA A 364 -9.05 27.71 -25.26
C ALA A 364 -10.18 28.73 -25.53
N SER A 365 -11.25 28.28 -26.18
CA SER A 365 -12.37 29.17 -26.54
C SER A 365 -13.08 29.73 -25.29
N GLY A 366 -13.22 28.92 -24.24
CA GLY A 366 -13.82 29.34 -22.98
C GLY A 366 -13.04 30.48 -22.33
N HIS A 367 -11.75 30.27 -22.05
CA HIS A 367 -10.94 31.26 -21.34
C HIS A 367 -10.62 32.51 -22.17
N LEU A 368 -10.43 32.40 -23.50
CA LEU A 368 -10.27 33.58 -24.35
C LEU A 368 -11.51 34.49 -24.30
N SER A 369 -12.72 33.92 -24.26
CA SER A 369 -13.96 34.70 -24.15
C SER A 369 -14.15 35.40 -22.80
N GLU A 370 -13.51 34.90 -21.75
CA GLU A 370 -13.47 35.53 -20.43
C GLU A 370 -12.43 36.66 -20.36
N PHE A 371 -11.35 36.57 -21.14
CA PHE A 371 -10.28 37.56 -21.21
C PHE A 371 -10.63 38.80 -22.05
N ASP A 372 -11.51 38.63 -23.05
CA ASP A 372 -12.00 39.72 -23.92
C ASP A 372 -13.11 40.57 -23.26
N ARG A 373 -13.55 40.22 -22.05
CA ARG A 373 -14.51 40.99 -21.24
C ARG A 373 -13.81 41.81 -20.17
#